data_AF-A0A3S1ZDX8-F1
#
_entry.id   AF-A0A3S1ZDX8-F1
#
_cell.length_a   1.000
_cell.length_b   1.000
_cell.length_c   1.000
_cell.angle_alpha   90.00
_cell.angle_beta   90.00
_cell.angle_gamma   90.00
#
_symmetry.space_group_name_H-M   'P 1'
#
loop_
_entity.id
_entity.type
_entity.pdbx_description
1 polymer ?
#
loop_
_entity_poly.entity_id
_entity_poly.type
_entity_poly.pdbx_seq_one_letter_code
_entity_poly.pdbx_strand_id
1 'polypeptide(L)'
;MHARLLEVGGADEESFDLPFSQEVMADALGLSVPHLNRVIQQLRAEHLITSNARFIELTDLAGLQRLAQYQPMTLIPIPVPKQLE
;
A
#
# COMPACT_ATOMS: atom_id res chain seq x y z
N MET A 1 -2.85 -0.43 -1.45
CA MET A 1 -1.80 -0.93 -2.37
C MET A 1 -1.65 -2.42 -2.23
N HIS A 2 -1.32 -2.93 -1.04
CA HIS A 2 -1.22 -4.37 -0.74
C HIS A 2 -2.28 -5.25 -1.42
N ALA A 3 -3.57 -5.07 -1.14
CA ALA A 3 -4.62 -5.88 -1.77
C ALA A 3 -4.60 -5.90 -3.31
N ARG A 4 -4.25 -4.77 -3.96
CA ARG A 4 -4.11 -4.71 -5.42
C ARG A 4 -2.88 -5.46 -5.91
N LEU A 5 -1.77 -5.36 -5.17
CA LEU A 5 -0.52 -6.05 -5.49
C LEU A 5 -0.66 -7.55 -5.27
N LEU A 6 -1.33 -7.98 -4.20
CA LEU A 6 -1.60 -9.39 -3.89
C LEU A 6 -2.34 -10.07 -5.04
N GLU A 7 -3.36 -9.42 -5.58
CA GLU A 7 -4.19 -9.92 -6.69
C GLU A 7 -3.43 -10.09 -8.01
N VAL A 8 -2.29 -9.41 -8.17
CA VAL A 8 -1.40 -9.55 -9.34
C VAL A 8 -0.09 -10.28 -9.01
N GLY A 9 0.03 -10.88 -7.83
CA GLY A 9 1.22 -11.62 -7.38
C GLY A 9 2.43 -10.74 -7.04
N GLY A 10 2.22 -9.44 -6.79
CA GLY A 10 3.26 -8.46 -6.43
C GLY A 10 3.35 -8.15 -4.94
N ALA A 11 2.70 -8.94 -4.09
CA ALA A 11 2.74 -8.84 -2.63
C ALA A 11 2.57 -10.23 -2.01
N ASP A 12 3.11 -10.39 -0.81
CA ASP A 12 2.81 -11.52 0.08
C ASP A 12 1.59 -11.17 0.95
N GLU A 13 1.15 -12.11 1.80
CA GLU A 13 -0.04 -11.94 2.65
C GLU A 13 0.00 -10.69 3.54
N GLU A 14 1.19 -10.31 4.04
CA GLU A 14 1.36 -9.21 4.99
C GLU A 14 2.46 -8.23 4.57
N SER A 15 3.00 -8.34 3.35
CA SER A 15 4.10 -7.48 2.94
C SER A 15 4.14 -7.20 1.45
N PHE A 16 4.78 -6.10 1.07
CA PHE A 16 4.96 -5.75 -0.32
C PHE A 16 6.12 -4.78 -0.52
N ASP A 17 6.69 -4.83 -1.73
CA ASP A 17 7.65 -3.84 -2.17
C ASP A 17 6.95 -2.53 -2.55
N LEU A 18 7.54 -1.43 -2.09
CA LEU A 18 7.15 -0.06 -2.38
C LEU A 18 8.28 0.60 -3.19
N PRO A 19 8.30 0.43 -4.53
CA PRO A 19 9.45 0.81 -5.36
C PRO A 19 9.54 2.31 -5.67
N PHE A 20 8.78 3.15 -4.98
CA PHE A 20 8.69 4.60 -5.22
C PHE A 20 8.89 5.40 -3.93
N SER A 21 9.40 6.62 -4.06
CA SER A 21 9.74 7.48 -2.93
C SER A 21 8.49 8.07 -2.26
N GLN A 22 8.68 8.63 -1.05
CA GLN A 22 7.64 9.41 -0.39
C GLN A 22 7.21 10.64 -1.20
N GLU A 23 8.09 11.19 -2.03
CA GLU A 23 7.74 12.30 -2.94
C GLU A 23 6.72 11.87 -3.98
N VAL A 24 6.95 10.72 -4.62
CA VAL A 24 6.00 10.14 -5.59
C VAL A 24 4.67 9.79 -4.93
N MET A 25 4.71 9.23 -3.72
CA MET A 25 3.49 8.96 -2.95
C MET A 25 2.74 10.24 -2.58
N ALA A 26 3.45 11.27 -2.13
CA ALA A 26 2.86 12.53 -1.72
C ALA A 26 2.16 13.21 -2.91
N ASP A 27 2.83 13.24 -4.06
CA ASP A 27 2.28 13.75 -5.31
C ASP A 27 1.01 12.97 -5.74
N ALA A 28 1.10 11.63 -5.79
CA ALA A 28 -0.02 10.76 -6.17
C ALA A 28 -1.24 10.86 -5.23
N LEU A 29 -1.00 11.16 -3.94
CA LEU A 29 -2.05 11.27 -2.92
C LEU A 29 -2.52 12.72 -2.69
N GLY A 30 -1.92 13.72 -3.36
CA GLY A 30 -2.20 15.13 -3.12
C GLY A 30 -1.83 15.60 -1.72
N LEU A 31 -0.84 14.97 -1.09
CA LEU A 31 -0.34 15.30 0.25
C LEU A 31 1.00 16.04 0.14
N SER A 32 1.37 16.78 1.19
CA SER A 32 2.76 17.24 1.31
C SER A 32 3.66 16.11 1.81
N VAL A 33 4.92 16.08 1.38
CA VAL A 33 5.92 15.09 1.83
C VAL A 33 6.04 15.06 3.36
N PRO A 34 6.14 16.19 4.09
CA PRO A 34 6.19 16.15 5.56
C PRO A 34 4.90 15.62 6.20
N HIS A 35 3.73 15.82 5.59
CA HIS A 35 2.49 15.23 6.10
C HIS A 35 2.47 13.72 5.89
N LEU A 36 2.83 13.24 4.70
CA LEU A 36 2.95 11.80 4.45
C LEU A 36 3.93 11.15 5.42
N ASN A 37 5.11 11.74 5.63
CA ASN A 37 6.09 11.22 6.57
C ASN A 37 5.51 11.11 7.99
N ARG A 38 4.78 12.13 8.47
CA ARG A 38 4.11 12.09 9.78
C ARG A 38 3.12 10.93 9.88
N VAL A 39 2.32 10.68 8.85
CA VAL A 39 1.39 9.54 8.82
C VAL A 39 2.16 8.22 8.89
N ILE A 40 3.20 8.02 8.08
CA ILE A 40 3.99 6.77 8.11
C ILE A 40 4.71 6.59 9.47
N GLN A 41 5.23 7.67 10.08
CA GLN A 41 5.81 7.61 11.42
C GLN A 41 4.78 7.23 12.48
N GLN A 42 3.56 7.74 12.38
CA GLN A 42 2.48 7.39 13.30
C GLN A 42 2.10 5.91 13.18
N LEU A 43 1.94 5.39 11.96
CA LEU A 43 1.67 3.97 11.74
C LEU A 43 2.76 3.06 12.32
N ARG A 44 4.03 3.47 12.22
CA ARG A 44 5.16 2.76 12.87
C ARG A 44 5.08 2.83 14.39
N ALA A 45 4.82 4.01 14.95
CA ALA A 45 4.72 4.21 16.40
C ALA A 45 3.57 3.41 17.02
N GLU A 46 2.48 3.25 16.28
CA GLU A 46 1.33 2.42 16.66
C GLU A 46 1.53 0.92 16.37
N HIS A 47 2.71 0.52 15.89
CA HIS A 47 3.06 -0.87 15.53
C HIS A 47 2.11 -1.49 14.48
N LEU A 48 1.52 -0.65 13.63
CA LEU A 48 0.64 -1.11 12.55
C LEU A 48 1.43 -1.53 11.31
N ILE A 49 2.63 -0.96 11.13
CA ILE A 49 3.57 -1.34 10.07
C ILE A 49 5.00 -1.40 10.60
N THR A 50 5.83 -2.22 9.96
CA THR A 50 7.25 -1.95 9.84
C THR A 50 7.57 -1.50 8.42
N SER A 51 8.66 -0.77 8.26
CA SER A 51 9.07 -0.30 6.94
C SER A 51 10.58 -0.14 6.88
N ASN A 52 11.18 -0.58 5.78
CA ASN A 52 12.52 -0.17 5.38
C ASN A 52 12.44 0.53 4.00
N ALA A 53 13.59 0.93 3.45
CA ALA A 53 13.70 1.83 2.30
C ALA A 53 12.70 1.56 1.16
N ARG A 54 12.40 0.29 0.84
CA ARG A 54 11.49 -0.09 -0.26
C ARG A 54 10.53 -1.21 0.10
N PHE A 55 10.38 -1.55 1.37
CA PHE A 55 9.56 -2.68 1.81
C PHE A 55 8.66 -2.25 2.95
N ILE A 56 7.40 -2.69 2.88
CA ILE A 56 6.39 -2.47 3.92
C ILE A 56 5.92 -3.84 4.42
N GLU A 57 5.91 -3.99 5.73
CA GLU A 57 5.29 -5.11 6.44
C GLU A 57 4.09 -4.59 7.23
N LEU A 58 2.95 -5.28 7.12
CA LEU A 58 1.68 -4.94 7.73
C LEU A 58 1.51 -5.72 9.03
N THR A 59 2.15 -5.25 10.10
CA THR A 59 2.24 -5.96 11.39
C THR A 59 0.88 -6.19 12.07
N ASP A 60 -0.11 -5.31 11.82
CA ASP A 60 -1.51 -5.54 12.22
C ASP A 60 -2.44 -5.20 11.05
N LEU A 61 -2.61 -6.16 10.13
CA LEU A 61 -3.50 -6.00 8.98
C LEU A 61 -4.94 -5.67 9.39
N ALA A 62 -5.43 -6.29 10.47
CA ALA A 62 -6.79 -6.02 10.96
C ALA A 62 -6.92 -4.62 11.56
N GLY A 63 -5.90 -4.13 12.27
CA GLY A 63 -5.80 -2.77 12.77
C GLY A 63 -5.77 -1.74 11.65
N LEU A 64 -4.98 -1.99 10.62
CA LEU A 64 -4.92 -1.16 9.42
C LEU A 64 -6.26 -1.11 8.69
N GLN A 65 -6.96 -2.24 8.56
CA GLN A 65 -8.30 -2.28 7.97
C GLN A 65 -9.30 -1.43 8.75
N ARG A 66 -9.29 -1.52 10.09
CA ARG A 66 -10.14 -0.67 10.95
C ARG A 66 -9.80 0.81 10.82
N LEU A 67 -8.51 1.16 10.86
CA LEU A 67 -8.03 2.54 10.76
C LEU A 67 -8.39 3.16 9.41
N ALA A 68 -8.14 2.44 8.32
CA ALA A 68 -8.40 2.90 6.95
C ALA A 68 -9.87 2.76 6.53
N GLN A 69 -10.73 2.21 7.40
CA GLN A 69 -12.10 1.81 7.08
C GLN A 69 -12.16 0.97 5.79
N TYR A 70 -11.14 0.13 5.60
CA TYR A 70 -10.96 -0.66 4.40
C TYR A 70 -11.61 -2.02 4.58
N GLN A 71 -12.52 -2.36 3.66
CA GLN A 71 -13.09 -3.70 3.54
C GLN A 71 -12.41 -4.42 2.37
N PRO A 72 -11.79 -5.59 2.60
CA PRO A 72 -11.29 -6.42 1.51
C PRO A 72 -12.42 -6.75 0.53
N MET A 73 -12.13 -6.60 -0.75
CA MET A 73 -13.05 -6.92 -1.84
C MET A 73 -12.28 -7.77 -2.84
N THR A 74 -12.95 -8.75 -3.45
CA THR A 74 -12.37 -9.48 -4.58
C THR A 74 -12.09 -8.49 -5.70
N LEU A 75 -10.83 -8.39 -6.13
CA LEU A 75 -10.45 -7.54 -7.25
C LEU A 75 -10.47 -8.38 -8.52
N ILE A 76 -11.05 -7.83 -9.58
CA ILE A 76 -11.06 -8.47 -10.90
C ILE A 76 -10.03 -7.74 -11.77
N PRO A 77 -9.02 -8.44 -12.32
CA PRO A 77 -8.08 -7.84 -13.26
C PRO A 77 -8.80 -7.23 -14.45
N ILE A 78 -8.41 -6.02 -14.85
CA ILE A 78 -8.92 -5.41 -16.08
C ILE A 78 -8.38 -6.24 -17.25
N PRO A 79 -9.23 -6.81 -18.11
CA PRO A 79 -8.78 -7.56 -19.28
C PRO A 79 -7.94 -6.64 -20.17
N VAL A 80 -6.70 -7.03 -20.47
CA VAL A 80 -5.89 -6.32 -21.47
C VAL A 80 -6.62 -6.48 -22.82
N PRO A 81 -7.00 -5.37 -23.49
CA PRO A 81 -7.64 -5.48 -24.79
C PRO A 81 -6.71 -6.26 -25.72
N LYS A 82 -7.21 -7.33 -26.34
CA LYS A 82 -6.48 -7.99 -27.42
C LYS A 82 -6.22 -6.93 -28.49
N GLN A 83 -4.97 -6.59 -28.72
CA GLN A 83 -4.61 -5.77 -29.87
C GLN A 83 -5.12 -6.51 -31.11
N LEU A 84 -6.00 -5.86 -31.87
CA LEU A 84 -6.48 -6.39 -33.13
C LEU A 84 -5.26 -6.52 -34.05
N GLU A 85 -4.89 -7.76 -34.37
CA GLU A 85 -3.93 -8.09 -35.43
C GLU A 85 -4.45 -7.65 -36.80
#